data_AF-D1JH06-F1
#
_entry.id   AF-D1JH06-F1
#
_cell.length_a   1.000
_cell.length_b   1.000
_cell.length_c   1.000
_cell.angle_alpha   90.00
_cell.angle_beta   90.00
_cell.angle_gamma   90.00
#
_symmetry.space_group_name_H-M   'P 1'
#
loop_
_entity.id
_entity.type
_entity.pdbx_description
1 polymer ?
#
loop_
_entity_poly.entity_id
_entity_poly.type
_entity_poly.pdbx_seq_one_letter_code
_entity_poly.pdbx_strand_id
1 'polypeptide(L)'
;MKKGTDRQTITEVCKNSSQIGIWNHAFFFFGFPTETEEEAQETIDFVLSNKDIIHSVGYSVFSLGKYSPARKHPELYGISRIQIDENKDFQLWYNYDVNTGLNQEKAREIDKAFQELITDEYDNIKVWGRLHREHLLLYISRYGTNNLALLSKEISYGDKTITSIQEGKWSDMVPRLKDGVTYDTIHFDLLKIQDNIKREVDTEVLPKETYIVYDFNKGKIISITSSAKDILALCDDETNVHQIASKIAKSYSISVNNAETGCIKFLKDLVSRGFVLV
;
A
#
# COMPACT_ATOMS: atom_id res chain seq x y z
N MET A 1 -5.68 30.88 6.62
CA MET A 1 -6.00 30.09 5.40
C MET A 1 -7.14 30.64 4.50
N LYS A 2 -8.01 31.59 4.91
CA LYS A 2 -9.09 32.18 4.06
C LYS A 2 -9.99 31.17 3.32
N LYS A 3 -10.31 30.02 3.96
CA LYS A 3 -11.14 28.96 3.36
C LYS A 3 -12.65 29.26 3.36
N GLY A 4 -13.10 30.32 4.05
CA GLY A 4 -14.53 30.66 4.13
C GLY A 4 -15.37 29.69 4.96
N THR A 5 -14.75 29.03 5.95
CA THR A 5 -15.40 28.10 6.88
C THR A 5 -14.79 28.25 8.27
N ASP A 6 -15.50 27.78 9.30
CA ASP A 6 -15.02 27.69 10.67
C ASP A 6 -15.24 26.28 11.25
N ARG A 7 -14.71 26.05 12.46
CA ARG A 7 -14.79 24.77 13.17
C ARG A 7 -16.23 24.36 13.51
N GLN A 8 -17.08 25.32 13.86
CA GLN A 8 -18.47 25.06 14.22
C GLN A 8 -19.24 24.51 13.01
N THR A 9 -19.11 25.19 11.87
CA THR A 9 -19.73 24.80 10.59
C THR A 9 -19.24 23.42 10.16
N ILE A 10 -17.92 23.17 10.21
CA ILE A 10 -17.35 21.85 9.86
C ILE A 10 -17.95 20.76 10.76
N THR A 11 -18.00 21.00 12.07
CA THR A 11 -18.53 20.04 13.05
C THR A 11 -20.00 19.74 12.80
N GLU A 12 -20.81 20.77 12.54
CA GLU A 12 -22.24 20.62 12.27
C GLU A 12 -22.49 19.83 10.98
N VAL A 13 -21.74 20.14 9.91
CA VAL A 13 -21.81 19.38 8.65
C VAL A 13 -21.48 17.91 8.89
N CYS A 14 -20.39 17.61 9.61
CA CYS A 14 -19.99 16.23 9.91
C CYS A 14 -21.02 15.51 10.79
N LYS A 15 -21.62 16.19 11.78
CA LYS A 15 -22.70 15.62 12.60
C LYS A 15 -23.91 15.26 11.74
N ASN A 16 -24.38 16.20 10.93
CA ASN A 16 -25.58 16.02 10.12
C ASN A 16 -25.41 14.90 9.08
N SER A 17 -24.24 14.82 8.44
CA SER A 17 -23.95 13.74 7.48
C SER A 17 -23.81 12.38 8.16
N SER A 18 -23.12 12.31 9.31
CA SER A 18 -22.97 11.07 10.08
C SER A 18 -24.33 10.51 10.54
N GLN A 19 -25.23 11.37 11.01
CA GLN A 19 -26.58 10.99 11.48
C GLN A 19 -27.43 10.30 10.40
N ILE A 20 -27.22 10.61 9.12
CA ILE A 20 -27.93 9.99 8.00
C ILE A 20 -27.10 8.89 7.30
N GLY A 21 -25.99 8.48 7.91
CA GLY A 21 -25.14 7.39 7.43
C GLY A 21 -24.15 7.77 6.32
N ILE A 22 -23.98 9.06 6.02
CA ILE A 22 -22.96 9.53 5.09
C ILE A 22 -21.61 9.55 5.80
N TRP A 23 -20.64 8.87 5.18
CA TRP A 23 -19.29 8.80 5.69
C TRP A 23 -18.52 10.11 5.49
N ASN A 24 -17.91 10.61 6.56
CA ASN A 24 -17.02 11.77 6.52
C ASN A 24 -15.56 11.36 6.48
N HIS A 25 -14.89 11.72 5.39
CA HIS A 25 -13.43 11.66 5.26
C HIS A 25 -12.87 13.09 5.32
N ALA A 26 -12.18 13.43 6.40
CA ALA A 26 -11.62 14.77 6.59
C ALA A 26 -10.20 14.83 6.04
N PHE A 27 -9.90 15.87 5.23
CA PHE A 27 -8.54 16.13 4.75
C PHE A 27 -8.00 17.43 5.34
N PHE A 28 -6.81 17.36 5.95
CA PHE A 28 -6.12 18.53 6.50
C PHE A 28 -4.62 18.44 6.26
N PHE A 29 -3.87 19.44 6.68
CA PHE A 29 -2.43 19.43 6.57
C PHE A 29 -1.82 20.24 7.70
N PHE A 30 -0.57 19.91 8.04
CA PHE A 30 0.25 20.66 8.98
C PHE A 30 1.27 21.54 8.26
N GLY A 31 1.76 22.57 8.93
CA GLY A 31 2.77 23.50 8.43
C GLY A 31 2.24 24.50 7.42
N PHE A 32 0.94 24.86 7.48
CA PHE A 32 0.50 26.02 6.68
C PHE A 32 1.30 27.25 7.13
N PRO A 33 1.73 28.15 6.22
CA PRO A 33 2.43 29.35 6.63
C PRO A 33 1.67 30.11 7.73
N THR A 34 2.38 30.51 8.78
CA THR A 34 1.90 31.08 10.06
C THR A 34 1.28 30.14 11.09
N GLU A 35 1.04 28.86 10.77
CA GLU A 35 0.47 27.91 11.73
C GLU A 35 1.41 27.70 12.91
N THR A 36 0.92 27.76 14.14
CA THR A 36 1.74 27.51 15.34
C THR A 36 1.68 26.05 15.79
N GLU A 37 2.57 25.65 16.71
CA GLU A 37 2.52 24.32 17.32
C GLU A 37 1.19 24.10 18.07
N GLU A 38 0.68 25.15 18.74
CA GLU A 38 -0.59 25.10 19.44
C GLU A 38 -1.76 24.91 18.48
N GLU A 39 -1.81 25.63 17.35
CA GLU A 39 -2.85 25.46 16.33
C GLU A 39 -2.82 24.07 15.67
N ALA A 40 -1.60 23.53 15.48
CA ALA A 40 -1.43 22.17 15.01
C ALA A 40 -1.95 21.15 16.04
N GLN A 41 -1.65 21.34 17.32
CA GLN A 41 -2.17 20.49 18.40
C GLN A 41 -3.70 20.59 18.50
N GLU A 42 -4.26 21.79 18.39
CA GLU A 42 -5.71 21.96 18.34
C GLU A 42 -6.34 21.19 17.18
N THR A 43 -5.65 21.07 16.04
CA THR A 43 -6.11 20.29 14.89
C THR A 43 -6.11 18.79 15.20
N ILE A 44 -5.07 18.29 15.87
CA ILE A 44 -5.00 16.90 16.36
C ILE A 44 -6.17 16.63 17.33
N ASP A 45 -6.34 17.48 18.33
CA ASP A 45 -7.38 17.33 19.35
C ASP A 45 -8.78 17.37 18.75
N PHE A 46 -8.99 18.23 17.75
CA PHE A 46 -10.25 18.30 17.02
C PHE A 46 -10.58 16.98 16.32
N VAL A 47 -9.61 16.36 15.64
CA VAL A 47 -9.81 15.09 14.95
C VAL A 47 -10.10 13.96 15.93
N LEU A 48 -9.36 13.90 17.04
CA LEU A 48 -9.51 12.83 18.04
C LEU A 48 -10.79 12.95 18.88
N SER A 49 -11.23 14.18 19.14
CA SER A 49 -12.47 14.43 19.92
C SER A 49 -13.75 14.20 19.10
N ASN A 50 -13.63 14.06 17.77
CA ASN A 50 -14.77 13.94 16.85
C ASN A 50 -14.71 12.65 16.02
N LYS A 51 -14.06 11.59 16.51
CA LYS A 51 -13.93 10.28 15.80
C LYS A 51 -15.26 9.58 15.52
N ASP A 52 -16.31 9.92 16.26
CA ASP A 52 -17.67 9.44 16.07
C ASP A 52 -18.34 10.04 14.82
N ILE A 53 -17.87 11.21 14.37
CA ILE A 53 -18.40 11.91 13.19
C ILE A 53 -17.37 12.04 12.06
N ILE A 54 -16.06 11.95 12.35
CA ILE A 54 -14.96 11.91 11.39
C ILE A 54 -14.50 10.46 11.30
N HIS A 55 -14.90 9.77 10.23
CA HIS A 55 -14.78 8.31 10.14
C HIS A 55 -13.43 7.86 9.56
N SER A 56 -12.79 8.72 8.78
CA SER A 56 -11.42 8.54 8.31
C SER A 56 -10.77 9.90 8.02
N VAL A 57 -9.44 9.91 7.98
CA VAL A 57 -8.68 11.13 7.71
C VAL A 57 -7.65 10.92 6.61
N GLY A 58 -7.38 11.99 5.87
CA GLY A 58 -6.20 12.12 5.04
C GLY A 58 -5.44 13.36 5.49
N TYR A 59 -4.13 13.28 5.55
CA TYR A 59 -3.33 14.39 6.02
C TYR A 59 -1.98 14.42 5.33
N SER A 60 -1.34 15.58 5.35
CA SER A 60 -0.02 15.78 4.79
C SER A 60 0.65 16.99 5.41
N VAL A 61 1.91 17.22 5.08
CA VAL A 61 2.55 18.53 5.28
C VAL A 61 2.21 19.46 4.11
N PHE A 62 1.95 20.73 4.38
CA PHE A 62 1.63 21.71 3.36
C PHE A 62 2.76 21.84 2.33
N SER A 63 2.38 21.89 1.05
CA SER A 63 3.29 22.10 -0.07
C SER A 63 2.89 23.36 -0.84
N LEU A 64 3.86 24.24 -1.11
CA LEU A 64 3.58 25.51 -1.78
C LEU A 64 3.38 25.31 -3.29
N GLY A 65 2.12 25.22 -3.72
CA GLY A 65 1.78 25.01 -5.12
C GLY A 65 2.10 26.19 -6.02
N LYS A 66 2.54 25.91 -7.25
CA LYS A 66 3.05 26.90 -8.22
C LYS A 66 2.11 28.06 -8.52
N TYR A 67 0.81 27.79 -8.58
CA TYR A 67 -0.21 28.79 -8.87
C TYR A 67 -1.07 29.17 -7.66
N SER A 68 -0.65 28.75 -6.46
CA SER A 68 -1.40 29.01 -5.22
C SER A 68 -1.41 30.50 -4.88
N PRO A 69 -2.46 31.00 -4.19
CA PRO A 69 -2.47 32.37 -3.67
C PRO A 69 -1.27 32.67 -2.76
N ALA A 70 -0.84 31.70 -1.94
CA ALA A 70 0.33 31.82 -1.09
C ALA A 70 1.62 31.99 -1.90
N ARG A 71 1.73 31.38 -3.08
CA ARG A 71 2.88 31.57 -3.98
C ARG A 71 2.85 32.93 -4.69
N LYS A 72 1.66 33.42 -5.06
CA LYS A 72 1.50 34.70 -5.75
C LYS A 72 1.69 35.91 -4.84
N HIS A 73 1.35 35.77 -3.56
CA HIS A 73 1.41 36.82 -2.55
C HIS A 73 2.06 36.33 -1.25
N PRO A 74 3.32 35.85 -1.28
CA PRO A 74 3.98 35.20 -0.14
C PRO A 74 3.98 36.02 1.14
N GLU A 75 4.11 37.34 1.02
CA GLU A 75 4.09 38.29 2.12
C GLU A 75 2.78 38.27 2.91
N LEU A 76 1.64 38.03 2.25
CA LEU A 76 0.32 37.95 2.90
C LEU A 76 0.15 36.69 3.74
N TYR A 77 1.03 35.71 3.58
CA TYR A 77 0.99 34.42 4.26
C TYR A 77 2.24 34.19 5.12
N GLY A 78 3.07 35.21 5.36
CA GLY A 78 4.25 35.08 6.22
C GLY A 78 5.39 34.23 5.63
N ILE A 79 5.36 33.96 4.32
CA ILE A 79 6.45 33.28 3.61
C ILE A 79 7.56 34.29 3.35
N SER A 80 8.77 33.99 3.84
CA SER A 80 9.93 34.87 3.77
C SER A 80 10.80 34.60 2.54
N ARG A 81 10.86 33.35 2.09
CA ARG A 81 11.65 32.93 0.94
C ARG A 81 10.99 31.75 0.24
N ILE A 82 11.07 31.74 -1.10
CA ILE A 82 10.64 30.61 -1.92
C ILE A 82 11.86 30.11 -2.68
N GLN A 83 12.11 28.81 -2.60
CA GLN A 83 13.25 28.16 -3.23
C GLN A 83 12.83 27.69 -4.63
N ILE A 84 13.35 28.35 -5.66
CA ILE A 84 13.07 28.05 -7.07
C ILE A 84 14.31 27.41 -7.67
N ASP A 85 14.13 26.26 -8.32
CA ASP A 85 15.18 25.57 -9.06
C ASP A 85 14.93 25.78 -10.56
N GLU A 86 15.79 26.57 -11.22
CA GLU A 86 15.63 26.93 -12.63
C GLU A 86 15.75 25.73 -13.58
N ASN A 87 16.35 24.63 -13.11
CA ASN A 87 16.48 23.40 -13.89
C ASN A 87 15.24 22.50 -13.83
N LYS A 88 14.20 22.90 -13.07
CA LYS A 88 12.95 22.13 -12.90
C LYS A 88 11.75 22.86 -13.49
N ASP A 89 11.69 22.90 -14.81
CA ASP A 89 10.59 23.49 -15.59
C ASP A 89 9.18 22.93 -15.24
N PHE A 90 9.10 21.64 -14.92
CA PHE A 90 7.87 20.95 -14.47
C PHE A 90 7.62 20.98 -12.96
N GLN A 91 8.41 21.72 -12.16
CA GLN A 91 8.18 21.80 -10.71
C GLN A 91 6.80 22.40 -10.40
N LEU A 92 5.95 21.65 -9.70
CA LEU A 92 4.62 22.09 -9.26
C LEU A 92 4.59 22.58 -7.81
N TRP A 93 5.57 22.18 -7.00
CA TRP A 93 5.63 22.44 -5.56
C TRP A 93 6.98 23.03 -5.19
N TYR A 94 6.98 24.08 -4.38
CA TYR A 94 8.20 24.77 -3.96
C TYR A 94 8.47 24.56 -2.48
N ASN A 95 9.76 24.46 -2.14
CA ASN A 95 10.20 24.64 -0.76
C ASN A 95 10.16 26.13 -0.42
N TYR A 96 9.92 26.44 0.83
CA TYR A 96 9.78 27.81 1.30
C TYR A 96 10.18 27.92 2.77
N ASP A 97 10.58 29.13 3.14
CA ASP A 97 10.87 29.52 4.52
C ASP A 97 9.77 30.48 5.00
N VAL A 98 9.52 30.50 6.30
CA VAL A 98 8.53 31.37 6.94
C VAL A 98 9.21 32.25 7.99
N ASN A 99 8.64 33.43 8.24
CA ASN A 99 9.10 34.30 9.33
C ASN A 99 8.51 33.89 10.69
N THR A 100 7.32 33.30 10.68
CA THR A 100 6.55 32.94 11.87
C THR A 100 5.80 31.62 11.65
N GLY A 101 5.52 30.92 12.75
CA GLY A 101 4.88 29.61 12.73
C GLY A 101 5.85 28.47 12.45
N LEU A 102 5.28 27.32 12.11
CA LEU A 102 5.96 26.07 11.86
C LEU A 102 6.77 26.14 10.56
N ASN A 103 8.04 25.75 10.65
CA ASN A 103 8.82 25.42 9.45
C ASN A 103 8.45 24.01 8.93
N GLN A 104 8.91 23.67 7.73
CA GLN A 104 8.57 22.39 7.11
C GLN A 104 9.10 21.18 7.88
N GLU A 105 10.24 21.31 8.57
CA GLU A 105 10.81 20.22 9.35
C GLU A 105 9.93 19.91 10.57
N LYS A 106 9.56 20.92 11.33
CA LYS A 106 8.69 20.77 12.51
C LYS A 106 7.30 20.25 12.13
N ALA A 107 6.76 20.73 11.01
CA ALA A 107 5.50 20.20 10.47
C ALA A 107 5.59 18.70 10.13
N ARG A 108 6.73 18.21 9.63
CA ARG A 108 6.96 16.78 9.39
C ARG A 108 7.10 15.99 10.68
N GLU A 109 7.72 16.55 11.72
CA GLU A 109 7.76 15.92 13.04
C GLU A 109 6.35 15.72 13.61
N ILE A 110 5.50 16.75 13.51
CA ILE A 110 4.11 16.69 13.97
C ILE A 110 3.30 15.69 13.13
N ASP A 111 3.45 15.71 11.80
CA ASP A 111 2.81 14.75 10.88
C ASP A 111 3.14 13.30 11.25
N LYS A 112 4.42 13.02 11.56
CA LYS A 112 4.88 11.70 12.00
C LYS A 112 4.30 11.32 13.37
N ALA A 113 4.34 12.24 14.34
CA ALA A 113 3.77 11.99 15.67
C ALA A 113 2.25 11.72 15.59
N PHE A 114 1.55 12.48 14.72
CA PHE A 114 0.13 12.26 14.46
C PHE A 114 -0.13 10.90 13.82
N GLN A 115 0.71 10.46 12.87
CA GLN A 115 0.61 9.13 12.26
C GLN A 115 0.67 7.99 13.30
N GLU A 116 1.58 8.09 14.26
CA GLU A 116 1.71 7.13 15.35
C GLU A 116 0.43 7.14 16.20
N LEU A 117 -0.04 8.33 16.58
CA LEU A 117 -1.24 8.51 17.41
C LEU A 117 -2.53 7.97 16.76
N ILE A 118 -2.79 8.28 15.49
CA ILE A 118 -4.02 7.80 14.82
C ILE A 118 -4.05 6.28 14.68
N THR A 119 -2.88 5.63 14.66
CA THR A 119 -2.79 4.18 14.50
C THR A 119 -3.39 3.46 15.70
N ASP A 120 -3.25 4.06 16.88
CA ASP A 120 -3.81 3.56 18.13
C ASP A 120 -5.26 4.03 18.36
N GLU A 121 -5.61 5.23 17.87
CA GLU A 121 -6.89 5.87 18.16
C GLU A 121 -8.03 5.50 17.19
N TYR A 122 -7.72 5.06 15.97
CA TYR A 122 -8.70 4.67 14.94
C TYR A 122 -8.65 3.17 14.65
N ASP A 123 -9.62 2.40 15.16
CA ASP A 123 -9.75 0.95 14.95
C ASP A 123 -9.73 0.54 13.46
N ASN A 124 -10.25 1.42 12.61
CA ASN A 124 -10.44 1.19 11.18
C ASN A 124 -9.25 1.63 10.30
N ILE A 125 -8.16 2.15 10.89
CA ILE A 125 -6.99 2.63 10.14
C ILE A 125 -6.35 1.54 9.28
N LYS A 126 -6.44 0.27 9.68
CA LYS A 126 -5.94 -0.86 8.89
C LYS A 126 -6.60 -0.96 7.51
N VAL A 127 -7.81 -0.41 7.36
CA VAL A 127 -8.55 -0.40 6.09
C VAL A 127 -8.21 0.87 5.32
N TRP A 128 -8.53 2.04 5.86
CA TRP A 128 -8.38 3.31 5.11
C TRP A 128 -6.95 3.84 5.04
N GLY A 129 -6.04 3.38 5.90
CA GLY A 129 -4.61 3.69 5.80
C GLY A 129 -3.85 2.85 4.77
N ARG A 130 -4.44 1.74 4.30
CA ARG A 130 -3.86 0.86 3.27
C ARG A 130 -4.56 0.97 1.92
N LEU A 131 -5.86 1.23 1.93
CA LEU A 131 -6.65 1.44 0.72
C LEU A 131 -6.67 2.92 0.38
N HIS A 132 -6.37 3.25 -0.87
CA HIS A 132 -6.71 4.56 -1.40
C HIS A 132 -8.21 4.81 -1.21
N ARG A 133 -8.57 6.05 -0.83
CA ARG A 133 -9.94 6.47 -0.56
C ARG A 133 -10.90 6.12 -1.71
N GLU A 134 -10.42 6.24 -2.95
CA GLU A 134 -11.18 5.92 -4.16
C GLU A 134 -11.62 4.45 -4.19
N HIS A 135 -10.78 3.55 -3.68
CA HIS A 135 -11.07 2.12 -3.61
C HIS A 135 -11.99 1.77 -2.43
N LEU A 136 -11.97 2.57 -1.36
CA LEU A 136 -12.82 2.37 -0.19
C LEU A 136 -14.31 2.28 -0.57
N LEU A 137 -14.74 3.12 -1.51
CA LEU A 137 -16.12 3.14 -2.02
C LEU A 137 -16.52 1.82 -2.70
N LEU A 138 -15.60 1.15 -3.38
CA LEU A 138 -15.85 -0.14 -4.02
C LEU A 138 -16.11 -1.23 -2.96
N TYR A 139 -15.36 -1.21 -1.86
CA TYR A 139 -15.56 -2.14 -0.75
C TYR A 139 -16.89 -1.87 -0.04
N ILE A 140 -17.20 -0.61 0.28
CA ILE A 140 -18.49 -0.26 0.89
C ILE A 140 -19.66 -0.73 0.02
N SER A 141 -19.57 -0.52 -1.31
CA SER A 141 -20.58 -0.99 -2.26
C SER A 141 -20.69 -2.51 -2.30
N ARG A 142 -19.57 -3.24 -2.35
CA ARG A 142 -19.52 -4.71 -2.42
C ARG A 142 -20.07 -5.40 -1.17
N TYR A 143 -19.84 -4.82 0.00
CA TYR A 143 -20.23 -5.40 1.29
C TYR A 143 -21.49 -4.77 1.89
N GLY A 144 -22.01 -3.70 1.28
CA GLY A 144 -23.23 -3.01 1.73
C GLY A 144 -23.11 -2.40 3.12
N THR A 145 -21.90 -2.13 3.60
CA THR A 145 -21.67 -1.57 4.94
C THR A 145 -20.61 -0.47 4.93
N ASN A 146 -20.89 0.61 5.66
CA ASN A 146 -19.95 1.67 5.98
C ASN A 146 -19.18 1.40 7.29
N ASN A 147 -19.45 0.28 7.96
CA ASN A 147 -18.73 -0.10 9.18
C ASN A 147 -17.39 -0.75 8.82
N LEU A 148 -16.32 0.05 8.86
CA LEU A 148 -14.99 -0.45 8.51
C LEU A 148 -14.42 -1.48 9.45
N ALA A 149 -14.83 -1.51 10.71
CA ALA A 149 -14.37 -2.55 11.63
C ALA A 149 -14.90 -3.93 11.22
N LEU A 150 -16.03 -4.00 10.50
CA LEU A 150 -16.49 -5.22 9.86
C LEU A 150 -15.65 -5.53 8.61
N LEU A 151 -15.38 -4.52 7.78
CA LEU A 151 -14.52 -4.69 6.59
C LEU A 151 -13.11 -5.15 6.95
N SER A 152 -12.53 -4.68 8.07
CA SER A 152 -11.20 -5.12 8.52
C SER A 152 -11.17 -6.59 8.93
N LYS A 153 -12.28 -7.12 9.48
CA LYS A 153 -12.42 -8.56 9.80
C LYS A 153 -12.57 -9.41 8.54
N GLU A 154 -13.33 -8.93 7.56
CA GLU A 154 -13.45 -9.60 6.24
C GLU A 154 -12.14 -9.53 5.44
N ILE A 155 -11.37 -8.45 5.54
CA ILE A 155 -10.06 -8.28 4.89
C ILE A 155 -8.94 -9.02 5.65
N SER A 156 -9.14 -9.36 6.93
CA SER A 156 -8.23 -10.18 7.74
C SER A 156 -8.30 -11.65 7.31
N TYR A 157 -7.89 -11.92 6.08
CA TYR A 157 -7.74 -13.26 5.54
C TYR A 157 -6.47 -13.93 6.08
N GLY A 158 -6.68 -14.87 7.00
CA GLY A 158 -6.09 -16.20 6.89
C GLY A 158 -4.63 -16.39 7.32
N ASP A 159 -4.34 -16.23 8.60
CA ASP A 159 -3.39 -17.14 9.29
C ASP A 159 -4.06 -18.53 9.43
N LYS A 160 -4.44 -19.14 8.31
CA LYS A 160 -4.70 -20.57 8.28
C LYS A 160 -3.34 -21.24 8.28
N THR A 161 -2.93 -21.70 9.45
CA THR A 161 -1.94 -22.74 9.62
C THR A 161 -2.29 -23.88 8.67
N ILE A 162 -1.44 -24.13 7.68
CA ILE A 162 -1.58 -25.30 6.82
C ILE A 162 -0.62 -26.37 7.29
N THR A 163 -1.27 -27.45 7.69
CA THR A 163 -0.79 -28.79 8.01
C THR A 163 0.03 -29.41 6.87
N SER A 164 1.24 -29.84 7.25
CA SER A 164 2.03 -31.00 6.80
C SER A 164 2.06 -31.38 5.31
N ILE A 165 3.29 -31.46 4.78
CA ILE A 165 3.67 -32.22 3.59
C ILE A 165 3.01 -33.61 3.64
N GLN A 166 2.12 -33.91 2.70
CA GLN A 166 1.61 -35.28 2.54
C GLN A 166 2.72 -36.17 1.98
N GLU A 167 3.04 -37.27 2.66
CA GLU A 167 3.81 -38.37 2.08
C GLU A 167 2.93 -39.11 1.07
N GLY A 168 3.27 -39.05 -0.22
CA GLY A 168 2.48 -39.64 -1.29
C GLY A 168 3.15 -39.57 -2.66
N LYS A 169 2.53 -40.21 -3.66
CA LYS A 169 2.98 -40.18 -5.06
C LYS A 169 2.66 -38.81 -5.67
N TRP A 170 3.67 -37.94 -5.72
CA TRP A 170 3.55 -36.55 -6.18
C TRP A 170 2.92 -36.41 -7.57
N SER A 171 3.11 -37.37 -8.46
CA SER A 171 2.51 -37.41 -9.80
C SER A 171 0.99 -37.21 -9.79
N ASP A 172 0.31 -37.71 -8.76
CA ASP A 172 -1.15 -37.74 -8.68
C ASP A 172 -1.71 -36.57 -7.86
N MET A 173 -0.85 -35.75 -7.26
CA MET A 173 -1.25 -34.59 -6.44
C MET A 173 -1.69 -33.41 -7.33
N VAL A 174 -2.61 -32.59 -6.81
CA VAL A 174 -3.15 -31.42 -7.51
C VAL A 174 -2.66 -30.15 -6.80
N PRO A 175 -1.59 -29.50 -7.31
CA PRO A 175 -1.01 -28.33 -6.68
C PRO A 175 -1.90 -27.09 -6.87
N ARG A 176 -1.91 -26.23 -5.85
CA ARG A 176 -2.55 -24.91 -5.91
C ARG A 176 -1.73 -23.85 -5.20
N LEU A 177 -1.83 -22.61 -5.65
CA LEU A 177 -1.25 -21.48 -4.93
C LEU A 177 -1.98 -21.29 -3.59
N LYS A 178 -1.23 -20.94 -2.55
CA LYS A 178 -1.83 -20.55 -1.28
C LYS A 178 -2.55 -19.20 -1.44
N ASP A 179 -3.66 -19.01 -0.73
CA ASP A 179 -4.34 -17.71 -0.64
C ASP A 179 -3.36 -16.57 -0.32
N GLY A 180 -3.43 -15.48 -1.10
CA GLY A 180 -2.51 -14.35 -0.97
C GLY A 180 -1.13 -14.57 -1.59
N VAL A 181 -0.88 -15.70 -2.27
CA VAL A 181 0.30 -15.91 -3.11
C VAL A 181 -0.06 -15.65 -4.57
N THR A 182 0.74 -14.84 -5.23
CA THR A 182 0.64 -14.58 -6.68
C THR A 182 1.98 -14.84 -7.36
N TYR A 183 1.95 -14.96 -8.68
CA TYR A 183 3.16 -14.96 -9.51
C TYR A 183 2.96 -13.98 -10.67
N ASP A 184 4.04 -13.33 -11.09
CA ASP A 184 3.96 -12.37 -12.19
C ASP A 184 5.30 -12.19 -12.89
N THR A 185 5.26 -11.52 -14.05
CA THR A 185 6.42 -10.97 -14.73
C THR A 185 6.52 -9.48 -14.41
N ILE A 186 7.66 -9.09 -13.85
CA ILE A 186 8.00 -7.70 -13.61
C ILE A 186 9.19 -7.30 -14.47
N HIS A 187 9.36 -6.01 -14.71
CA HIS A 187 10.39 -5.48 -15.60
C HIS A 187 11.63 -4.99 -14.85
N PHE A 188 11.78 -5.36 -13.57
CA PHE A 188 12.93 -5.00 -12.75
C PHE A 188 13.26 -6.14 -11.78
N ASP A 189 14.53 -6.35 -11.49
CA ASP A 189 14.97 -7.36 -10.52
C ASP A 189 14.84 -6.81 -9.09
N LEU A 190 13.62 -6.89 -8.53
CA LEU A 190 13.31 -6.33 -7.21
C LEU A 190 14.17 -6.92 -6.09
N LEU A 191 14.57 -8.19 -6.19
CA LEU A 191 15.44 -8.83 -5.19
C LEU A 191 16.83 -8.22 -5.21
N LYS A 192 17.41 -8.02 -6.40
CA LYS A 192 18.69 -7.32 -6.55
C LYS A 192 18.60 -5.87 -6.07
N ILE A 193 17.51 -5.17 -6.40
CA ILE A 193 17.30 -3.79 -5.95
C ILE A 193 17.22 -3.72 -4.42
N GLN A 194 16.46 -4.62 -3.78
CA GLN A 194 16.39 -4.69 -2.31
C GLN A 194 17.76 -4.98 -1.68
N ASP A 195 18.55 -5.87 -2.28
CA ASP A 195 19.91 -6.19 -1.82
C ASP A 195 20.86 -5.00 -1.98
N ASN A 196 20.81 -4.30 -3.11
CA ASN A 196 21.59 -3.08 -3.36
C ASN A 196 21.26 -1.98 -2.36
N ILE A 197 19.97 -1.73 -2.08
CA ILE A 197 19.53 -0.74 -1.08
C ILE A 197 20.08 -1.10 0.30
N LYS A 198 19.97 -2.37 0.70
CA LYS A 198 20.50 -2.84 2.01
C LYS A 198 22.02 -2.70 2.14
N ARG A 199 22.74 -2.76 1.03
CA ARG A 199 24.21 -2.63 0.99
C ARG A 199 24.68 -1.21 0.65
N GLU A 200 23.76 -0.26 0.51
CA GLU A 200 24.06 1.12 0.11
C GLU A 200 24.86 1.19 -1.21
N VAL A 201 24.60 0.26 -2.13
CA VAL A 201 25.28 0.18 -3.43
C VAL A 201 24.51 1.00 -4.46
N ASP A 202 25.10 2.12 -4.86
CA ASP A 202 24.57 2.99 -5.91
C ASP A 202 24.95 2.44 -7.29
N THR A 203 24.02 1.68 -7.89
CA THR A 203 24.20 1.10 -9.23
C THR A 203 22.95 1.35 -10.06
N GLU A 204 23.16 1.57 -11.36
CA GLU A 204 22.08 1.79 -12.31
C GLU A 204 21.12 0.59 -12.36
N VAL A 205 19.83 0.88 -12.23
CA VAL A 205 18.76 -0.11 -12.30
C VAL A 205 18.16 -0.08 -13.70
N LEU A 206 18.57 -1.04 -14.52
CA LEU A 206 18.05 -1.19 -15.88
C LEU A 206 16.85 -2.14 -15.91
N PRO A 207 15.85 -1.88 -16.77
CA PRO A 207 14.74 -2.80 -16.96
C PRO A 207 15.22 -4.20 -17.36
N LYS A 208 14.75 -5.21 -16.66
CA LYS A 208 15.02 -6.63 -16.91
C LYS A 208 13.80 -7.46 -16.57
N GLU A 209 13.28 -8.17 -17.56
CA GLU A 209 12.20 -9.12 -17.36
C GLU A 209 12.60 -10.17 -16.30
N THR A 210 11.84 -10.21 -15.22
CA THR A 210 12.08 -11.06 -14.05
C THR A 210 10.77 -11.71 -13.64
N TYR A 211 10.79 -13.02 -13.45
CA TYR A 211 9.61 -13.78 -13.02
C TYR A 211 9.67 -13.96 -11.51
N ILE A 212 8.55 -13.74 -10.83
CA ILE A 212 8.49 -13.76 -9.37
C ILE A 212 7.32 -14.58 -8.84
N VAL A 213 7.46 -15.03 -7.60
CA VAL A 213 6.34 -15.41 -6.72
C VAL A 213 6.35 -14.47 -5.53
N TYR A 214 5.18 -13.95 -5.16
CA TYR A 214 5.00 -13.02 -4.06
C TYR A 214 3.91 -13.49 -3.11
N ASP A 215 4.21 -13.55 -1.83
CA ASP A 215 3.26 -13.79 -0.74
C ASP A 215 2.90 -12.44 -0.09
N PHE A 216 1.69 -11.94 -0.36
CA PHE A 216 1.18 -10.68 0.20
C PHE A 216 0.99 -10.73 1.71
N ASN A 217 0.76 -11.91 2.29
CA ASN A 217 0.53 -12.06 3.72
C ASN A 217 1.83 -11.94 4.51
N LYS A 218 2.93 -12.47 3.95
CA LYS A 218 4.25 -12.47 4.61
C LYS A 218 5.22 -11.43 4.06
N GLY A 219 4.85 -10.69 3.00
CA GLY A 219 5.74 -9.76 2.30
C GLY A 219 6.95 -10.44 1.68
N LYS A 220 6.85 -11.72 1.32
CA LYS A 220 7.98 -12.53 0.84
C LYS A 220 7.98 -12.61 -0.68
N ILE A 221 9.10 -12.28 -1.30
CA ILE A 221 9.32 -12.38 -2.75
C ILE A 221 10.43 -13.38 -3.07
N ILE A 222 10.27 -14.15 -4.14
CA ILE A 222 11.33 -14.98 -4.72
C ILE A 222 11.35 -14.83 -6.24
N SER A 223 12.52 -14.97 -6.85
CA SER A 223 12.64 -15.07 -8.31
C SER A 223 12.47 -16.52 -8.73
N ILE A 224 11.87 -16.70 -9.90
CA ILE A 224 11.66 -17.99 -10.54
C ILE A 224 12.12 -17.91 -12.01
N THR A 225 12.23 -19.06 -12.66
CA THR A 225 12.47 -19.13 -14.10
C THR A 225 11.18 -18.96 -14.89
N SER A 226 11.28 -18.69 -16.20
CA SER A 226 10.11 -18.69 -17.10
C SER A 226 9.36 -20.02 -17.08
N SER A 227 10.09 -21.14 -17.11
CA SER A 227 9.51 -22.49 -17.01
C SER A 227 8.80 -22.75 -15.69
N ALA A 228 9.31 -22.19 -14.59
CA ALA A 228 8.65 -22.26 -13.29
C ALA A 228 7.35 -21.45 -13.27
N LYS A 229 7.32 -20.29 -13.94
CA LYS A 229 6.08 -19.51 -14.12
C LYS A 229 5.03 -20.31 -14.89
N ASP A 230 5.43 -20.99 -15.96
CA ASP A 230 4.51 -21.82 -16.76
C ASP A 230 3.96 -23.01 -15.95
N ILE A 231 4.76 -23.58 -15.04
CA ILE A 231 4.27 -24.61 -14.10
C ILE A 231 3.20 -24.03 -13.18
N LEU A 232 3.41 -22.84 -12.61
CA LEU A 232 2.45 -22.18 -11.73
C LEU A 232 1.16 -21.80 -12.45
N ALA A 233 1.24 -21.43 -13.73
CA ALA A 233 0.06 -21.17 -14.56
C ALA A 233 -0.82 -22.39 -14.80
N LEU A 234 -0.32 -23.60 -14.51
CA LEU A 234 -1.07 -24.85 -14.61
C LEU A 234 -1.50 -25.40 -13.23
N CYS A 235 -1.23 -24.69 -12.14
CA CYS A 235 -1.67 -25.04 -10.79
C CYS A 235 -3.08 -24.46 -10.54
N ASP A 236 -4.08 -25.06 -11.17
CA ASP A 236 -5.45 -24.54 -11.35
C ASP A 236 -6.50 -25.25 -10.49
N ASP A 237 -6.11 -25.88 -9.38
CA ASP A 237 -6.97 -26.70 -8.52
C ASP A 237 -7.55 -27.98 -9.16
N GLU A 238 -7.26 -28.25 -10.44
CA GLU A 238 -7.82 -29.39 -11.18
C GLU A 238 -6.73 -30.29 -11.80
N THR A 239 -5.64 -29.69 -12.29
CA THR A 239 -4.59 -30.40 -13.02
C THR A 239 -3.57 -31.03 -12.05
N ASN A 240 -3.37 -32.35 -12.14
CA ASN A 240 -2.36 -33.03 -11.33
C ASN A 240 -0.92 -32.85 -11.86
N VAL A 241 0.10 -33.15 -11.04
CA VAL A 241 1.51 -32.93 -11.40
C VAL A 241 1.92 -33.68 -12.67
N HIS A 242 1.42 -34.90 -12.92
CA HIS A 242 1.73 -35.64 -14.14
C HIS A 242 1.16 -34.97 -15.40
N GLN A 243 -0.07 -34.44 -15.31
CA GLN A 243 -0.71 -33.67 -16.38
C GLN A 243 0.01 -32.34 -16.61
N ILE A 244 0.41 -31.63 -15.55
CA ILE A 244 1.25 -30.42 -15.63
C ILE A 244 2.55 -30.76 -16.37
N ALA A 245 3.24 -31.81 -15.93
CA ALA A 245 4.49 -32.27 -16.54
C ALA A 245 4.32 -32.63 -18.01
N SER A 246 3.21 -33.26 -18.39
CA SER A 246 2.90 -33.58 -19.79
C SER A 246 2.70 -32.32 -20.65
N LYS A 247 2.01 -31.30 -20.12
CA LYS A 247 1.84 -30.00 -20.80
C LYS A 247 3.19 -29.28 -20.95
N ILE A 248 4.01 -29.24 -19.89
CA ILE A 248 5.35 -28.63 -19.90
C ILE A 248 6.29 -29.37 -20.85
N ALA A 249 6.28 -30.71 -20.85
CA ALA A 249 7.08 -31.53 -21.75
C ALA A 249 6.84 -31.18 -23.22
N LYS A 250 5.56 -30.96 -23.58
CA LYS A 250 5.17 -30.52 -24.92
C LYS A 250 5.66 -29.11 -25.24
N SER A 251 5.47 -28.15 -24.35
CA SER A 251 5.88 -26.74 -24.57
C SER A 251 7.40 -26.59 -24.71
N TYR A 252 8.17 -27.37 -23.98
CA TYR A 252 9.63 -27.28 -23.95
C TYR A 252 10.34 -28.36 -24.79
N SER A 253 9.59 -29.22 -25.50
CA SER A 253 10.13 -30.31 -26.33
C SER A 253 11.09 -31.25 -25.56
N ILE A 254 10.72 -31.62 -24.33
CA ILE A 254 11.46 -32.55 -23.47
C ILE A 254 10.64 -33.81 -23.18
N SER A 255 11.27 -34.86 -22.64
CA SER A 255 10.54 -36.06 -22.22
C SER A 255 9.65 -35.78 -21.01
N VAL A 256 8.50 -36.46 -20.93
CA VAL A 256 7.56 -36.34 -19.81
C VAL A 256 8.24 -36.67 -18.48
N ASN A 257 9.07 -37.73 -18.43
CA ASN A 257 9.80 -38.11 -17.22
C ASN A 257 10.74 -36.99 -16.71
N ASN A 258 11.44 -36.31 -17.63
CA ASN A 258 12.33 -35.20 -17.26
C ASN A 258 11.52 -33.98 -16.78
N ALA A 259 10.43 -33.66 -17.48
CA ALA A 259 9.52 -32.58 -17.08
C ALA A 259 8.91 -32.85 -15.70
N GLU A 260 8.48 -34.09 -15.45
CA GLU A 260 7.86 -34.51 -14.19
C GLU A 260 8.83 -34.42 -13.02
N THR A 261 10.07 -34.89 -13.20
CA THR A 261 11.13 -34.72 -12.21
C THR A 261 11.38 -33.25 -11.87
N GLY A 262 11.40 -32.38 -12.90
CA GLY A 262 11.54 -30.93 -12.74
C GLY A 262 10.37 -30.30 -11.99
N CYS A 263 9.14 -30.62 -12.39
CA CYS A 263 7.91 -30.11 -11.77
C CYS A 263 7.84 -30.52 -10.29
N ILE A 264 8.07 -31.78 -9.97
CA ILE A 264 8.05 -32.29 -8.59
C ILE A 264 9.10 -31.58 -7.74
N LYS A 265 10.34 -31.42 -8.25
CA LYS A 265 11.40 -30.73 -7.50
C LYS A 265 11.03 -29.28 -7.19
N PHE A 266 10.49 -28.57 -8.18
CA PHE A 266 10.08 -27.18 -8.03
C PHE A 266 8.89 -27.02 -7.07
N LEU A 267 7.83 -27.81 -7.22
CA LEU A 267 6.65 -27.75 -6.37
C LEU A 267 6.98 -28.13 -4.92
N LYS A 268 7.87 -29.10 -4.70
CA LYS A 268 8.40 -29.43 -3.35
C LYS A 268 9.08 -28.23 -2.68
N ASP A 269 9.92 -27.51 -3.42
CA ASP A 269 10.57 -26.30 -2.90
C ASP A 269 9.53 -25.23 -2.53
N LEU A 270 8.53 -24.99 -3.37
CA LEU A 270 7.48 -24.02 -3.07
C LEU A 270 6.57 -24.41 -1.91
N VAL A 271 6.23 -25.70 -1.78
CA VAL A 271 5.50 -26.23 -0.61
C VAL A 271 6.33 -26.03 0.66
N SER A 272 7.62 -26.36 0.64
CA SER A 272 8.52 -26.16 1.80
C SER A 272 8.65 -24.69 2.22
N ARG A 273 8.54 -23.78 1.25
CA ARG A 273 8.60 -22.32 1.45
C ARG A 273 7.25 -21.70 1.78
N GLY A 274 6.16 -22.47 1.73
CA GLY A 274 4.80 -22.08 2.06
C GLY A 274 4.03 -21.33 0.96
N PHE A 275 4.46 -21.41 -0.30
CA PHE A 275 3.84 -20.72 -1.44
C PHE A 275 2.75 -21.55 -2.14
N VAL A 276 2.91 -22.87 -2.15
CA VAL A 276 2.02 -23.83 -2.83
C VAL A 276 1.50 -24.84 -1.82
N LEU A 277 0.30 -25.33 -2.08
CA LEU A 277 -0.36 -26.43 -1.38
C LEU A 277 -0.53 -27.60 -2.35
N VAL A 278 -0.48 -28.82 -1.84
CA VAL A 278 -0.67 -30.06 -2.60
C VAL A 278 -1.60 -31.01 -1.86
#